data_AF-A0A535QBY0-F1
#
_entry.id   AF-A0A535QBY0-F1
#
_cell.length_a   1.000
_cell.length_b   1.000
_cell.length_c   1.000
_cell.angle_alpha   90.00
_cell.angle_beta   90.00
_cell.angle_gamma   90.00
#
_symmetry.space_group_name_H-M   'P 1'
#
loop_
_entity.id
_entity.type
_entity.pdbx_description
1 polymer ?
#
loop_
_entity_poly.entity_id
_entity_poly.type
_entity_poly.pdbx_seq_one_letter_code
_entity_poly.pdbx_strand_id
1 'polypeptide(L)'
;MAEDQHPQNPSPAGGGPGQPAHASRAERATRAFEASGGGSVAVFDREGKETGQLQLPEAVFGTPVNAAVLHQAVRRQQANERQGTNETKTRGEVSGGGKKPWKQKGTGRARQGSTRAPQWRHGGVVFGPHPRSYEQKMPRTSFGSTI
;
A
#
# COMPACT_ATOMS: atom_id res chain seq x y z
N MET A 1 40.12 -14.52 39.30
CA MET A 1 39.01 -15.10 38.53
C MET A 1 37.74 -14.53 39.14
N ALA A 2 37.24 -13.42 38.60
CA ALA A 2 35.97 -12.83 39.01
C ALA A 2 34.95 -13.25 37.95
N GLU A 3 33.96 -14.05 38.36
CA GLU A 3 32.86 -14.49 37.51
C GLU A 3 31.96 -13.29 37.18
N ASP A 4 31.96 -12.92 35.91
CA ASP A 4 31.17 -11.83 35.36
C ASP A 4 29.73 -12.34 35.12
N GLN A 5 28.85 -12.14 36.10
CA GLN A 5 27.44 -12.52 35.99
C GLN A 5 26.67 -11.52 35.11
N HIS A 6 26.25 -11.96 33.93
CA HIS A 6 25.28 -11.25 33.10
C HIS A 6 23.89 -11.27 33.77
N PRO A 7 23.19 -10.13 33.93
CA PRO A 7 21.81 -10.14 34.40
C PRO A 7 20.88 -10.68 33.30
N GLN A 8 20.20 -11.78 33.61
CA GLN A 8 19.07 -12.30 32.84
C GLN A 8 17.88 -11.34 33.01
N ASN A 9 17.41 -10.72 31.92
CA ASN A 9 16.13 -10.03 31.93
C ASN A 9 14.99 -11.07 31.91
N PRO A 10 14.02 -11.01 32.83
CA PRO A 10 12.88 -11.91 32.78
C PRO A 10 11.97 -11.54 31.59
N SER A 11 11.60 -12.56 30.83
CA SER A 11 10.57 -12.50 29.78
C SER A 11 9.23 -12.05 30.38
N PRO A 12 8.48 -11.11 29.76
CA PRO A 12 7.16 -10.75 30.27
C PRO A 12 6.16 -11.88 30.02
N ALA A 13 5.99 -12.74 31.02
CA ALA A 13 4.83 -13.63 31.12
C ALA A 13 3.63 -12.79 31.59
N GLY A 14 2.68 -12.54 30.68
CA GLY A 14 1.48 -11.76 30.97
C GLY A 14 0.45 -11.85 29.86
N GLY A 15 -0.13 -13.03 29.64
CA GLY A 15 -1.39 -13.17 28.93
C GLY A 15 -2.50 -12.52 29.76
N GLY A 16 -2.83 -11.26 29.46
CA GLY A 16 -3.91 -10.55 30.11
C GLY A 16 -5.27 -11.20 29.85
N PRO A 17 -6.24 -11.07 30.78
CA PRO A 17 -7.56 -11.66 30.64
C PRO A 17 -8.22 -11.16 29.34
N GLY A 18 -8.76 -12.10 28.57
CA GLY A 18 -9.44 -11.82 27.31
C GLY A 18 -10.46 -10.70 27.48
N GLN A 19 -10.22 -9.60 26.78
CA GLN A 19 -11.20 -8.53 26.65
C GLN A 19 -12.50 -9.15 26.11
N PRO A 20 -13.68 -8.80 26.66
CA PRO A 20 -14.94 -9.31 26.14
C PRO A 20 -15.02 -8.92 24.66
N ALA A 21 -15.30 -9.89 23.79
CA ALA A 21 -15.42 -9.71 22.35
C ALA A 21 -16.31 -8.49 22.05
N HIS A 22 -15.67 -7.37 21.73
CA HIS A 22 -16.38 -6.18 21.32
C HIS A 22 -16.96 -6.47 19.93
N ALA A 23 -18.28 -6.59 19.85
CA ALA A 23 -18.99 -6.60 18.56
C ALA A 23 -18.35 -5.56 17.64
N SER A 24 -18.03 -6.01 16.43
CA SER A 24 -17.24 -5.27 15.47
C SER A 24 -17.89 -3.89 15.25
N ARG A 25 -17.08 -2.85 15.02
CA ARG A 25 -17.60 -1.50 14.73
C ARG A 25 -18.62 -1.51 13.57
N ALA A 26 -18.49 -2.46 12.65
CA ALA A 26 -19.42 -2.71 11.56
C ALA A 26 -20.82 -3.12 12.05
N GLU A 27 -20.90 -4.02 13.05
CA GLU A 27 -22.17 -4.47 13.64
C GLU A 27 -22.89 -3.39 14.46
N ARG A 28 -22.15 -2.42 15.02
CA ARG A 28 -22.77 -1.26 15.70
C ARG A 28 -23.34 -0.24 14.72
N ALA A 29 -22.72 -0.08 13.57
CA ALA A 29 -23.17 0.87 12.54
C ALA A 29 -24.45 0.39 11.85
N THR A 30 -24.56 -0.91 11.53
CA THR A 30 -25.77 -1.49 10.92
C THR A 30 -26.97 -1.43 11.87
N ARG A 31 -26.77 -1.75 13.16
CA ARG A 31 -27.86 -1.71 14.15
C ARG A 31 -28.38 -0.29 14.43
N ALA A 32 -27.53 0.74 14.32
CA ALA A 32 -27.95 2.13 14.48
C ALA A 32 -28.75 2.66 13.27
N PHE A 33 -28.54 2.09 12.08
CA PHE A 33 -29.27 2.44 10.87
C PHE A 33 -30.65 1.79 10.80
N GLU A 34 -30.81 0.53 11.24
CA GLU A 34 -32.12 -0.12 11.33
C GLU A 34 -33.03 0.48 12.41
N ALA A 35 -32.45 0.96 13.52
CA ALA A 35 -33.21 1.55 14.64
C ALA A 35 -33.82 2.94 14.31
N SER A 36 -33.40 3.60 13.22
CA SER A 36 -33.90 4.91 12.81
C SER A 36 -34.99 4.87 11.74
N GLY A 37 -35.44 3.67 11.33
CA GLY A 37 -36.58 3.51 10.42
C GLY A 37 -36.35 4.20 9.07
N GLY A 38 -35.49 3.64 8.21
CA GLY A 38 -35.41 4.08 6.81
C GLY A 38 -35.01 5.55 6.62
N GLY A 39 -33.82 5.91 7.10
CA GLY A 39 -32.94 6.93 6.52
C GLY A 39 -33.56 8.27 6.07
N SER A 40 -34.36 8.95 6.90
CA SER A 40 -34.67 10.37 6.66
C SER A 40 -33.48 11.23 7.12
N VAL A 41 -32.81 11.90 6.17
CA VAL A 41 -31.73 12.85 6.48
C VAL A 41 -32.24 14.27 6.35
N ALA A 42 -32.01 15.10 7.37
CA ALA A 42 -32.31 16.52 7.35
C ALA A 42 -31.37 17.23 6.36
N VAL A 43 -31.97 17.95 5.41
CA VAL A 43 -31.28 18.79 4.43
C VAL A 43 -31.14 20.17 5.03
N PHE A 44 -29.90 20.65 5.13
CA PHE A 44 -29.59 22.00 5.58
C PHE A 44 -29.16 22.85 4.39
N ASP A 45 -29.64 24.09 4.35
CA ASP A 45 -29.17 25.09 3.39
C ASP A 45 -27.76 25.57 3.74
N ARG A 46 -27.10 26.30 2.83
CA ARG A 46 -25.76 26.87 3.05
C ARG A 46 -25.65 27.76 4.29
N GLU A 47 -26.77 28.33 4.72
CA GLU A 47 -26.89 29.17 5.91
C GLU A 47 -27.25 28.39 7.19
N GLY A 48 -27.31 27.05 7.13
CA GLY A 48 -27.54 26.17 8.27
C GLY A 48 -29.00 26.04 8.70
N LYS A 49 -29.96 26.57 7.93
CA LYS A 49 -31.40 26.33 8.14
C LYS A 49 -31.81 24.98 7.56
N GLU A 50 -32.57 24.21 8.33
CA GLU A 50 -33.18 22.96 7.88
C GLU A 50 -34.29 23.27 6.85
N THR A 51 -34.12 22.80 5.62
CA THR A 51 -35.02 23.09 4.48
C THR A 51 -35.87 21.90 4.05
N GLY A 52 -35.63 20.70 4.60
CA GLY A 52 -36.51 19.53 4.42
C GLY A 52 -35.89 18.21 4.87
N GLN A 53 -36.67 17.13 4.80
CA GLN A 53 -36.19 15.76 5.05
C GLN A 53 -36.16 14.98 3.74
N LEU A 54 -35.05 14.30 3.47
CA LEU A 54 -34.86 13.44 2.30
C LEU A 54 -34.82 11.97 2.73
N GLN A 55 -35.68 11.12 2.17
CA GLN A 55 -35.58 9.68 2.32
C GLN A 55 -34.44 9.12 1.46
N LEU A 56 -33.48 8.46 2.10
CA LEU A 56 -32.39 7.76 1.45
C LEU A 56 -32.84 6.36 0.99
N PRO A 57 -32.45 5.92 -0.21
CA PRO A 57 -32.76 4.58 -0.70
C PRO A 57 -31.99 3.52 0.10
N GLU A 58 -32.74 2.61 0.74
CA GLU A 58 -32.21 1.53 1.58
C GLU A 58 -31.25 0.59 0.82
N ALA A 59 -31.45 0.42 -0.50
CA ALA A 59 -30.59 -0.41 -1.34
C ALA A 59 -29.11 0.04 -1.39
N VAL A 60 -28.83 1.33 -1.16
CA VAL A 60 -27.46 1.88 -1.22
C VAL A 60 -26.87 2.10 0.18
N PHE A 61 -27.71 2.39 1.17
CA PHE A 61 -27.27 2.81 2.51
C PHE A 61 -27.57 1.79 3.63
N GLY A 62 -28.45 0.81 3.38
CA GLY A 62 -28.80 -0.26 4.33
C GLY A 62 -28.07 -1.58 4.10
N THR A 63 -27.18 -1.63 3.11
CA THR A 63 -26.43 -2.83 2.75
C THR A 63 -25.28 -3.07 3.75
N PRO A 64 -24.98 -4.34 4.12
CA PRO A 64 -23.89 -4.65 5.05
C PRO A 64 -22.54 -4.28 4.44
N VAL A 65 -21.78 -3.43 5.16
CA VAL A 65 -20.51 -2.90 4.68
C VAL A 65 -19.46 -4.01 4.50
N ASN A 66 -19.03 -4.22 3.25
CA ASN A 66 -17.93 -5.13 2.92
C ASN A 66 -16.57 -4.41 2.98
N ALA A 67 -15.90 -4.50 4.13
CA ALA A 67 -14.60 -3.85 4.36
C ALA A 67 -13.49 -4.29 3.38
N ALA A 68 -13.54 -5.52 2.85
CA ALA A 68 -12.53 -6.02 1.91
C ALA A 68 -12.63 -5.32 0.55
N VAL A 69 -13.86 -5.13 0.04
CA VAL A 69 -14.12 -4.44 -1.23
C VAL A 69 -13.76 -2.96 -1.12
N LEU A 70 -14.09 -2.32 0.01
CA LEU A 70 -13.69 -0.94 0.29
C LEU A 70 -12.17 -0.76 0.29
N HIS A 71 -11.43 -1.65 0.97
CA HIS A 71 -9.97 -1.59 0.99
C HIS A 71 -9.39 -1.76 -0.43
N GLN A 72 -9.91 -2.70 -1.22
CA GLN A 72 -9.48 -2.89 -2.61
C GLN A 72 -9.75 -1.66 -3.48
N ALA A 73 -10.91 -1.02 -3.33
CA ALA A 73 -11.26 0.20 -4.05
C ALA A 73 -10.30 1.35 -3.73
N VAL A 74 -10.01 1.57 -2.45
CA VAL A 74 -9.09 2.62 -1.99
C VAL A 74 -7.66 2.35 -2.50
N ARG A 75 -7.17 1.11 -2.38
CA ARG A 75 -5.85 0.72 -2.90
C ARG A 75 -5.73 0.95 -4.40
N ARG A 76 -6.77 0.58 -5.15
CA ARG A 76 -6.84 0.78 -6.60
C ARG A 76 -6.74 2.26 -6.96
N GLN A 77 -7.53 3.12 -6.30
CA GLN A 77 -7.48 4.56 -6.53
C GLN A 77 -6.07 5.11 -6.30
N GLN A 78 -5.49 4.82 -5.14
CA GLN A 78 -4.14 5.26 -4.78
C GLN A 78 -3.05 4.73 -5.71
N ALA A 79 -3.23 3.53 -6.28
CA ALA A 79 -2.29 2.97 -7.24
C ALA A 79 -2.38 3.67 -8.60
N ASN A 80 -3.60 3.95 -9.07
CA ASN A 80 -3.87 4.60 -10.35
C ASN A 80 -3.43 6.06 -10.38
N GLU A 81 -3.45 6.75 -9.25
CA GLU A 81 -2.95 8.13 -9.12
C GLU A 81 -1.41 8.22 -9.28
N ARG A 82 -0.67 7.10 -9.21
CA ARG A 82 0.79 7.08 -9.34
C ARG A 82 1.23 7.18 -10.80
N GLN A 83 2.07 8.17 -11.10
CA GLN A 83 2.59 8.41 -12.45
C GLN A 83 3.69 7.42 -12.89
N GLY A 84 4.51 6.94 -11.97
CA GLY A 84 5.50 5.90 -12.26
C GLY A 84 6.65 6.29 -13.20
N THR A 85 7.05 7.57 -13.22
CA THR A 85 8.10 8.13 -14.10
C THR A 85 9.53 7.86 -13.65
N ASN A 86 9.74 6.94 -12.71
CA ASN A 86 11.05 6.64 -12.17
C ASN A 86 11.86 5.77 -13.14
N GLU A 87 13.01 6.27 -13.57
CA GLU A 87 13.90 5.57 -14.50
C GLU A 87 15.34 5.55 -13.99
N THR A 88 15.99 4.40 -14.14
CA THR A 88 17.41 4.22 -13.85
C THR A 88 18.11 3.65 -15.06
N LYS A 89 19.33 4.13 -15.30
CA LYS A 89 20.12 3.68 -16.45
C LYS A 89 20.67 2.28 -16.25
N THR A 90 20.36 1.38 -17.17
CA THR A 90 20.99 0.06 -17.24
C THR A 90 22.41 0.17 -17.75
N ARG A 91 23.21 -0.90 -17.65
CA ARG A 91 24.58 -0.94 -18.17
C ARG A 91 24.69 -0.60 -19.67
N GLY A 92 23.61 -0.76 -20.43
CA GLY A 92 23.54 -0.44 -21.86
C GLY A 92 23.31 1.06 -22.12
N GLU A 93 22.54 1.72 -21.26
CA GLU A 93 22.15 3.13 -21.36
C GLU A 93 23.17 4.10 -20.75
N VAL A 94 24.02 3.61 -19.84
CA VAL A 94 25.12 4.41 -19.27
C VAL A 94 26.14 4.77 -20.37
N SER A 95 26.55 6.04 -20.42
CA SER A 95 27.55 6.54 -21.37
C SER A 95 28.98 6.05 -21.05
N GLY A 96 29.90 6.13 -22.01
CA GLY A 96 31.28 5.62 -21.88
C GLY A 96 31.42 4.17 -22.36
N GLY A 97 32.44 3.40 -22.02
CA GLY A 97 32.55 1.96 -22.41
C GLY A 97 32.84 1.68 -23.90
N GLY A 98 32.67 0.42 -24.33
CA GLY A 98 32.93 -0.04 -25.71
C GLY A 98 34.30 -0.70 -25.91
N LYS A 99 35.35 -0.15 -25.30
CA LYS A 99 36.68 -0.78 -25.27
C LYS A 99 36.89 -1.52 -23.95
N LYS A 100 37.44 -2.73 -24.04
CA LYS A 100 37.81 -3.52 -22.86
C LYS A 100 38.84 -2.76 -22.00
N PRO A 101 38.64 -2.65 -20.67
CA PRO A 101 39.53 -1.87 -19.80
C PRO A 101 40.99 -2.33 -19.81
N TRP A 102 41.23 -3.64 -19.83
CA TRP A 102 42.57 -4.24 -19.92
C TRP A 102 42.55 -5.60 -20.62
N LYS A 103 43.75 -6.09 -20.96
CA LYS A 103 43.95 -7.40 -21.59
C LYS A 103 43.39 -8.52 -20.71
N GLN A 104 42.94 -9.63 -21.32
CA GLN A 104 42.30 -10.74 -20.58
C GLN A 104 43.23 -11.40 -19.54
N LYS A 105 44.56 -11.31 -19.75
CA LYS A 105 45.60 -11.94 -18.94
C LYS A 105 46.83 -11.02 -18.89
N GLY A 106 47.75 -11.31 -17.95
CA GLY A 106 49.05 -10.62 -17.83
C GLY A 106 49.01 -9.32 -17.02
N THR A 107 47.86 -8.92 -16.49
CA THR A 107 47.70 -7.65 -15.74
C THR A 107 47.62 -7.84 -14.22
N GLY A 108 47.51 -9.07 -13.70
CA GLY A 108 47.32 -9.37 -12.28
C GLY A 108 45.98 -8.90 -11.67
N ARG A 109 45.15 -8.19 -12.44
CA ARG A 109 43.86 -7.64 -12.02
C ARG A 109 42.71 -8.61 -12.28
N ALA A 110 41.59 -8.41 -11.58
CA ALA A 110 40.34 -9.13 -11.84
C ALA A 110 39.91 -8.99 -13.30
N ARG A 111 39.18 -9.96 -13.85
CA ARG A 111 38.72 -9.90 -15.25
C ARG A 111 37.60 -8.88 -15.39
N GLN A 112 37.65 -8.08 -16.44
CA GLN A 112 36.62 -7.07 -16.71
C GLN A 112 36.22 -7.07 -18.17
N GLY A 113 34.91 -7.02 -18.40
CA GLY A 113 34.32 -6.89 -19.73
C GLY A 113 34.09 -5.44 -20.15
N SER A 114 33.60 -4.60 -19.23
CA SER A 114 33.22 -3.21 -19.52
C SER A 114 33.36 -2.35 -18.27
N THR A 115 33.68 -1.07 -18.45
CA THR A 115 33.66 -0.06 -17.37
C THR A 115 32.24 0.31 -16.92
N ARG A 116 31.21 -0.04 -17.70
CA ARG A 116 29.80 0.26 -17.39
C ARG A 116 29.14 -0.76 -16.45
N ALA A 117 29.90 -1.76 -15.98
CA ALA A 117 29.33 -2.83 -15.17
C ALA A 117 28.95 -2.32 -13.75
N PRO A 118 27.93 -2.90 -13.09
CA PRO A 118 27.32 -2.33 -11.88
C PRO A 118 28.26 -2.17 -10.69
N GLN A 119 29.30 -2.99 -10.61
CA GLN A 119 30.33 -2.91 -9.57
C GLN A 119 31.29 -1.72 -9.75
N TRP A 120 31.30 -1.10 -10.93
CA TRP A 120 32.14 0.07 -11.20
C TRP A 120 31.47 1.35 -10.75
N ARG A 121 32.30 2.35 -10.41
CA ARG A 121 31.81 3.72 -10.19
C ARG A 121 31.15 4.22 -11.47
N HIS A 122 29.96 4.80 -11.32
CA HIS A 122 29.11 5.24 -12.44
C HIS A 122 28.67 4.11 -13.39
N GLY A 123 28.73 2.84 -12.94
CA GLY A 123 28.14 1.71 -13.66
C GLY A 123 26.61 1.77 -13.66
N GLY A 124 25.98 0.99 -14.54
CA GLY A 124 24.52 0.90 -14.60
C GLY A 124 23.92 0.10 -13.44
N VAL A 125 22.66 0.38 -13.11
CA VAL A 125 21.91 -0.35 -12.07
C VAL A 125 21.18 -1.52 -12.72
N VAL A 126 21.26 -2.73 -12.13
CA VAL A 126 20.68 -3.96 -12.72
C VAL A 126 19.19 -4.07 -12.44
N PHE A 127 18.77 -3.81 -11.20
CA PHE A 127 17.38 -3.91 -10.75
C PHE A 127 16.88 -2.55 -10.27
N GLY A 128 17.12 -1.53 -11.09
CA GLY A 128 16.62 -0.18 -10.84
C GLY A 128 15.14 -0.06 -11.22
N PRO A 129 14.43 0.96 -10.72
CA PRO A 129 13.11 1.29 -11.21
C PRO A 129 13.18 1.68 -12.69
N HIS A 130 12.25 1.13 -13.47
CA HIS A 130 11.96 1.52 -14.84
C HIS A 130 10.53 2.09 -14.91
N PRO A 131 10.26 3.02 -15.86
CA PRO A 131 8.93 3.56 -16.06
C PRO A 131 7.92 2.45 -16.29
N ARG A 132 6.87 2.42 -15.47
CA ARG A 132 5.81 1.41 -15.55
C ARG A 132 4.47 1.98 -15.12
N SER A 133 3.40 1.42 -15.66
CA SER A 133 2.05 1.68 -15.17
C SER A 133 1.81 0.97 -13.85
N TYR A 134 1.19 1.67 -12.89
CA TYR A 134 0.72 1.14 -11.62
C TYR A 134 -0.78 0.81 -11.65
N GLU A 135 -1.40 0.85 -12.83
CA GLU A 135 -2.84 0.68 -12.98
C GLU A 135 -3.33 -0.66 -12.43
N GLN A 136 -4.29 -0.60 -11.51
CA GLN A 136 -5.01 -1.76 -11.00
C GLN A 136 -6.44 -1.75 -11.56
N LYS A 137 -6.81 -2.83 -12.24
CA LYS A 137 -8.15 -3.03 -12.76
C LYS A 137 -9.00 -3.77 -11.73
N MET A 138 -10.22 -3.28 -11.53
CA MET A 138 -11.22 -3.91 -10.68
C MET A 138 -12.48 -4.14 -11.50
N PRO A 139 -13.13 -5.32 -11.39
CA PRO A 139 -14.36 -5.58 -12.11
C PRO A 139 -15.48 -4.65 -11.65
N ARG A 140 -16.25 -4.13 -12.61
CA ARG A 140 -17.29 -3.12 -12.38
C ARG A 140 -18.41 -3.62 -11.47
N THR A 141 -18.67 -4.92 -11.48
CA THR A 141 -19.70 -5.58 -10.66
C THR A 141 -19.39 -5.51 -9.16
N SER A 142 -18.11 -5.52 -8.77
CA SER A 142 -17.73 -5.50 -7.35
C SER A 142 -18.08 -4.18 -6.64
N PHE A 143 -18.28 -3.10 -7.38
CA PHE A 143 -18.62 -1.79 -6.81
C PHE A 143 -20.12 -1.62 -6.55
N GLY A 144 -20.97 -2.38 -7.25
CA GLY A 144 -22.44 -2.29 -7.13
C GLY A 144 -23.09 -3.46 -6.41
N SER A 145 -22.33 -4.52 -6.08
CA SER A 145 -22.92 -5.76 -5.59
C SER A 145 -23.21 -5.76 -4.09
N THR A 146 -22.44 -5.08 -3.25
CA THR A 146 -22.65 -4.95 -1.80
C THR A 146 -21.58 -3.96 -1.29
N ILE A 147 -21.96 -2.73 -0.94
CA ILE A 147 -21.14 -1.79 -0.16
C ILE A 147 -21.95 -1.34 1.04
#